data_AF-A0A5E5Q3R9-F1
#
_entry.id   AF-A0A5E5Q3R9-F1
#
_cell.length_a   1.000
_cell.length_b   1.000
_cell.length_c   1.000
_cell.angle_alpha   90.00
_cell.angle_beta   90.00
_cell.angle_gamma   90.00
#
_symmetry.space_group_name_H-M   'P 1'
#
loop_
_entity.id
_entity.type
_entity.pdbx_description
1 polymer ?
#
loop_
_entity_poly.entity_id
_entity_poly.type
_entity_poly.pdbx_seq_one_letter_code
_entity_poly.pdbx_strand_id
1 'polypeptide(L)' 'AVGSAMNKNPFAPEVPCHRVVKSNGELGGFADDIAVKIKRLQKEGVLVENGKIIDFKKIAV' A
#
# COMPACT_ATOMS: atom_id res chain seq x y z
N ALA A 1 -3.75 -2.43 15.45
CA ALA A 1 -2.81 -2.18 14.33
C ALA A 1 -3.60 -1.98 13.04
N VAL A 2 -3.49 -0.81 12.39
CA VAL A 2 -4.27 -0.47 11.19
C VAL A 2 -3.93 -1.36 9.99
N GLY A 3 -2.64 -1.68 9.80
CA GLY A 3 -2.19 -2.54 8.70
C GLY A 3 -2.80 -3.95 8.72
N SER A 4 -2.93 -4.59 9.89
CA SER A 4 -3.54 -5.91 10.01
C SER A 4 -5.05 -5.92 9.74
N ALA A 5 -5.75 -4.82 10.07
CA ALA A 5 -7.16 -4.66 9.76
C ALA A 5 -7.37 -4.47 8.24
N MET A 6 -6.52 -3.67 7.60
CA MET A 6 -6.55 -3.45 6.15
C MET A 6 -6.19 -4.72 5.36
N ASN A 7 -5.34 -5.59 5.91
CA ASN A 7 -5.02 -6.88 5.32
C ASN A 7 -6.20 -7.88 5.29
N LYS A 8 -7.26 -7.63 6.07
CA LYS A 8 -8.46 -8.48 6.11
C LYS A 8 -9.67 -7.77 5.53
N ASN A 9 -9.48 -6.65 4.86
CA ASN A 9 -10.58 -5.85 4.34
C ASN A 9 -11.22 -6.52 3.11
N PRO A 10 -12.45 -7.05 3.19
CA PRO A 10 -13.13 -7.67 2.05
C PRO A 10 -13.74 -6.62 1.10
N PHE A 11 -13.79 -5.35 1.50
CA PHE A 11 -14.41 -4.25 0.75
C PHE A 11 -13.42 -3.54 -0.20
N ALA A 12 -12.38 -4.24 -0.65
CA ALA A 12 -11.54 -3.74 -1.74
C ALA A 12 -12.34 -3.82 -3.06
N PRO A 13 -12.37 -2.78 -3.92
CA PRO A 13 -11.54 -1.57 -3.94
C PRO A 13 -12.18 -0.31 -3.32
N GLU A 14 -13.42 -0.36 -2.84
CA GLU A 14 -14.15 0.81 -2.29
C GLU A 14 -13.41 1.44 -1.10
N VAL A 15 -12.85 0.60 -0.23
CA VAL A 15 -11.90 1.02 0.80
C VAL A 15 -10.48 0.81 0.27
N PRO A 16 -9.65 1.88 0.14
CA PRO A 16 -8.34 1.82 -0.49
C PRO A 16 -7.28 1.22 0.45
N CYS A 17 -7.42 -0.07 0.79
CA CYS A 17 -6.49 -0.79 1.65
C CYS A 17 -5.06 -0.85 1.08
N HIS A 18 -4.88 -0.67 -0.23
CA HIS A 18 -3.57 -0.61 -0.89
C HIS A 18 -2.74 0.63 -0.52
N ARG A 19 -3.37 1.70 -0.03
CA ARG A 19 -2.68 2.93 0.42
C ARG A 19 -1.98 2.78 1.77
N VAL A 20 -2.31 1.74 2.54
CA VAL A 20 -1.70 1.53 3.86
C VAL A 20 -0.37 0.81 3.73
N VAL A 21 0.68 1.44 4.24
CA VAL A 21 2.07 0.97 4.23
C VAL A 21 2.68 1.08 5.62
N LYS A 22 3.84 0.45 5.82
CA LYS A 22 4.55 0.58 7.09
C LYS A 22 5.15 1.98 7.23
N SER A 23 5.37 2.44 8.46
CA SER A 23 5.99 3.74 8.76
C SER A 23 7.42 3.90 8.23
N ASN A 24 8.09 2.79 7.90
CA ASN A 24 9.42 2.78 7.26
C ASN A 24 9.35 2.90 5.73
N GLY A 25 8.15 3.05 5.14
CA GLY A 25 7.91 3.15 3.71
C GLY A 25 7.84 1.79 2.98
N GLU A 26 7.99 0.68 3.68
CA GLU A 26 7.82 -0.65 3.08
C GLU A 26 6.36 -0.99 2.84
N LEU A 27 6.11 -1.75 1.77
CA LEU A 27 4.83 -2.42 1.58
C LEU A 27 4.64 -3.46 2.68
N GLY A 28 3.70 -3.17 3.58
CA GLY A 28 3.16 -4.18 4.49
C GLY A 28 2.31 -5.22 3.75
N GLY A 29 1.88 -6.25 4.48
CA GLY A 29 0.99 -7.29 3.97
C GLY A 29 -0.23 -6.73 3.24
N PHE A 30 -0.63 -7.42 2.18
CA PHE A 30 -1.81 -7.12 1.39
C PHE A 30 -2.71 -8.35 1.36
N ALA A 31 -4.03 -8.12 1.42
CA ALA A 31 -5.02 -9.20 1.51
C ALA A 31 -4.95 -10.15 0.30
N ASP A 32 -4.72 -9.57 -0.88
CA ASP A 32 -4.53 -10.29 -2.14
C ASP A 32 -3.02 -10.42 -2.43
N ASP A 33 -2.61 -9.96 -3.61
CA ASP A 33 -1.23 -9.98 -4.09
C ASP A 33 -0.58 -8.60 -3.94
N ILE A 34 0.65 -8.58 -3.41
CA ILE A 34 1.50 -7.39 -3.35
C ILE A 34 1.69 -6.78 -4.75
N ALA A 35 1.71 -7.58 -5.81
CA ALA A 35 1.78 -7.08 -7.19
C ALA A 35 0.55 -6.22 -7.57
N VAL A 36 -0.65 -6.59 -7.09
CA VAL A 36 -1.87 -5.79 -7.30
C VAL A 36 -1.79 -4.48 -6.52
N LYS A 37 -1.29 -4.53 -5.28
CA LYS A 37 -1.03 -3.34 -4.46
C LYS A 37 -0.09 -2.36 -5.17
N ILE A 38 1.03 -2.87 -5.71
CA ILE A 38 2.01 -2.06 -6.47
C ILE A 38 1.34 -1.43 -7.69
N LYS A 39 0.62 -2.21 -8.51
CA LYS A 39 -0.07 -1.68 -9.70
C LYS A 39 -1.07 -0.58 -9.35
N ARG A 40 -1.83 -0.71 -8.26
CA ARG A 40 -2.78 0.32 -7.80
C ARG A 40 -2.06 1.57 -7.31
N LEU A 41 -1.01 1.41 -6.53
CA LEU A 41 -0.16 2.52 -6.08
C LEU A 41 0.48 3.26 -7.25
N GLN A 42 1.03 2.55 -8.23
CA GLN A 42 1.60 3.13 -9.45
C GLN A 42 0.56 3.90 -10.28
N LYS A 43 -0.68 3.39 -10.38
CA LYS A 43 -1.79 4.12 -11.02
C LYS A 43 -2.16 5.42 -10.30
N GLU A 44 -1.94 5.50 -9.00
CA GLU A 44 -2.12 6.71 -8.20
C GLU A 44 -0.89 7.65 -8.23
N GLY A 45 0.17 7.28 -8.95
CA GLY A 45 1.41 8.06 -9.04
C GLY A 45 2.42 7.77 -7.93
N VAL A 46 2.22 6.70 -7.16
CA VAL A 46 3.15 6.26 -6.12
C VAL A 46 4.18 5.30 -6.71
N LEU A 47 5.45 5.70 -6.70
CA LEU A 47 6.56 4.85 -7.13
C LEU A 47 6.95 3.86 -6.02
N VAL A 48 6.97 2.58 -6.37
CA VAL A 48 7.43 1.49 -5.50
C VAL A 48 8.56 0.75 -6.18
N GLU A 49 9.68 0.59 -5.49
CA GLU A 49 10.85 -0.15 -5.92
C GLU A 49 11.26 -1.16 -4.84
N ASN A 50 11.52 -2.41 -5.21
CA ASN A 50 11.89 -3.49 -4.29
C ASN A 50 10.94 -3.64 -3.06
N GLY A 51 9.64 -3.37 -3.25
CA GLY A 51 8.65 -3.43 -2.16
C GLY A 51 8.71 -2.24 -1.18
N LYS A 52 9.36 -1.14 -1.55
CA LYS A 52 9.45 0.08 -0.76
C LYS A 52 9.05 1.31 -1.58
N ILE A 53 8.33 2.24 -0.96
CA ILE A 53 7.98 3.51 -1.60
C ILE A 53 9.21 4.42 -1.59
N ILE A 54 9.61 4.86 -2.77
CA ILE A 54 10.80 5.71 -2.97
C ILE A 54 10.49 7.17 -2.58
N ASP A 55 9.30 7.65 -2.94
CA ASP A 55 8.81 9.00 -2.62
C ASP A 55 8.07 9.09 -1.28
N PHE A 56 8.37 8.21 -0.31
CA PHE A 56 7.58 8.11 0.93
C PHE A 56 7.53 9.43 1.70
N LYS A 57 8.65 10.16 1.77
CA LYS A 57 8.72 11.48 2.43
C LYS A 57 7.91 12.58 1.73
N LYS A 58 7.64 12.44 0.44
CA LYS A 58 6.87 13.41 -0.35
C LYS A 58 5.35 13.16 -0.23
N ILE A 59 4.97 11.92 0.09
CA ILE A 59 3.58 11.45 0.11
C ILE A 59 3.05 11.33 1.54
N ALA A 60 3.92 11.04 2.52
CA ALA A 60 3.57 11.00 3.93
C ALA A 60 3.33 12.43 4.45
N VAL A 61 2.06 12.83 4.48
CA VAL A 61 1.54 14.04 5.13
C VAL A 61 1.09 13.71 6.54
#